data_AF-A0A974WGY5-F1
#
_entry.id   AF-A0A974WGY5-F1
#
_cell.length_a   1.000
_cell.length_b   1.000
_cell.length_c   1.000
_cell.angle_alpha   90.00
_cell.angle_beta   90.00
_cell.angle_gamma   90.00
#
_symmetry.space_group_name_H-M   'P 1'
#
loop_
_entity.id
_entity.type
_entity.pdbx_description
1 polymer ?
#
loop_
_entity_poly.entity_id
_entity_poly.type
_entity_poly.pdbx_seq_one_letter_code
_entity_poly.pdbx_strand_id
1 'polypeptide(L)'
;MIKHLLKGISVLLITLSTTYVDAQDIPLFSQKLTNSFIYNPAMAGHTFGSLTLANRRNFSNVNGAAENNFLSFHTPFYDHRFGVGANVFREQVNFVDNIYASGAFAYHINFGSYNVLSMGVSAEYNSIGFDINSVIGDRNDPLLGEKSNNMDFSFGINYQHRYFKVGAAANRLATNLELSNNASVLSEFYSGYAAGLIPLRGGLDILEPTFTFRKLSAINDIWETGLYYTFNNLLTVGSSYRKGDILNAAVGLKVAKKFFVGYSYEIVNNNLGTDVGPSSEIAVRFDFNDKSYQERFRQDYKNSLAFRRKTLSTAAKRTRVGSRSPKSFKKRQKSRLKNIKSPNQRYNNLKKLPKVERRKFDNKKRRKKNYKRRKQKRYKSNKRKRYK
;
A
#
# COMPACT_ATOMS: atom_id res chain seq x y z
N MET A 1 8.86 -40.46 -53.50
CA MET A 1 8.04 -40.58 -52.27
C MET A 1 8.56 -39.73 -51.10
N ILE A 2 9.81 -39.88 -50.67
CA ILE A 2 10.39 -39.18 -49.50
C ILE A 2 10.36 -37.63 -49.61
N LYS A 3 10.57 -37.05 -50.80
CA LYS A 3 10.53 -35.58 -51.01
C LYS A 3 9.12 -34.97 -50.85
N HIS A 4 8.06 -35.73 -51.15
CA HIS A 4 6.67 -35.29 -50.95
C HIS A 4 6.24 -35.46 -49.50
N LEU A 5 6.78 -36.47 -48.81
CA LEU A 5 6.62 -36.69 -47.37
C LEU A 5 7.27 -35.56 -46.55
N LEU A 6 8.47 -35.13 -46.93
CA LEU A 6 9.15 -33.97 -46.32
C LEU A 6 8.38 -32.66 -46.54
N LYS A 7 7.83 -32.42 -47.75
CA LYS A 7 6.96 -31.25 -48.01
C LYS A 7 5.67 -31.30 -47.18
N GLY A 8 5.05 -32.46 -47.02
CA GLY A 8 3.87 -32.66 -46.18
C GLY A 8 4.14 -32.39 -44.69
N ILE A 9 5.28 -32.85 -44.18
CA ILE A 9 5.72 -32.59 -42.80
C ILE A 9 6.04 -31.10 -42.59
N SER A 10 6.62 -30.43 -43.60
CA SER A 10 6.91 -28.99 -43.56
C SER A 10 5.62 -28.16 -43.48
N VAL A 11 4.60 -28.52 -44.25
CA VAL A 11 3.29 -27.83 -44.24
C VAL A 11 2.55 -28.10 -42.93
N LEU A 12 2.62 -29.32 -42.39
CA LEU A 12 2.01 -29.68 -41.11
C LEU A 12 2.65 -28.92 -39.92
N LEU A 13 3.98 -28.74 -39.95
CA LEU A 13 4.73 -27.97 -38.95
C LEU A 13 4.43 -26.47 -39.00
N ILE A 14 4.17 -25.91 -40.18
CA ILE A 14 3.80 -24.49 -40.35
C ILE A 14 2.34 -24.23 -39.94
N THR A 15 1.45 -25.22 -40.09
CA THR A 15 0.06 -25.10 -39.60
C THR A 15 -0.08 -25.30 -38.09
N LEU A 16 0.90 -25.93 -37.41
CA LEU A 16 0.93 -26.04 -35.93
C LEU A 16 1.50 -24.79 -35.24
N SER A 17 2.01 -23.81 -35.98
CA SER A 17 2.52 -22.55 -35.45
C SER A 17 1.51 -21.39 -35.50
N THR A 18 0.20 -21.67 -35.42
CA THR A 18 -0.78 -20.65 -35.02
C THR A 18 -0.62 -20.41 -33.52
N THR A 19 0.44 -19.69 -33.16
CA THR A 19 0.55 -19.05 -31.86
C THR A 19 -0.68 -18.18 -31.68
N TYR A 20 -1.47 -18.47 -30.65
CA TYR A 20 -2.38 -17.51 -30.07
C TYR A 20 -1.58 -16.23 -29.81
N VAL A 21 -1.85 -15.19 -30.59
CA VAL A 21 -1.40 -13.84 -30.26
C VAL A 21 -2.33 -13.40 -29.15
N ASP A 22 -1.93 -13.72 -27.92
CA ASP A 22 -2.60 -13.25 -26.72
C ASP A 22 -2.36 -11.74 -26.61
N ALA A 23 -3.38 -10.95 -26.92
CA ALA A 23 -3.38 -9.53 -26.61
C ALA A 23 -3.26 -9.38 -25.08
N GLN A 24 -2.14 -8.84 -24.63
CA GLN A 24 -1.90 -8.60 -23.20
C GLN A 24 -2.76 -7.43 -22.75
N ASP A 25 -3.73 -7.72 -21.88
CA ASP A 25 -4.61 -6.71 -21.30
C ASP A 25 -4.10 -6.30 -19.89
N ILE A 26 -4.33 -5.03 -19.57
CA ILE A 26 -4.02 -4.26 -18.35
C ILE A 26 -2.56 -3.77 -18.19
N PRO A 27 -2.32 -2.45 -18.15
CA PRO A 27 -1.04 -1.91 -17.71
C PRO A 27 -0.72 -2.30 -16.28
N LEU A 28 0.45 -2.91 -16.13
CA LEU A 28 0.96 -3.38 -14.86
C LEU A 28 1.83 -2.30 -14.22
N PHE A 29 1.36 -1.74 -13.11
CA PHE A 29 2.06 -0.66 -12.43
C PHE A 29 2.83 -1.16 -11.20
N SER A 30 3.96 -0.53 -10.92
CA SER A 30 4.72 -0.70 -9.68
C SER A 30 4.16 0.20 -8.58
N GLN A 31 2.93 -0.07 -8.13
CA GLN A 31 2.11 0.90 -7.37
C GLN A 31 2.42 1.03 -5.89
N LYS A 32 3.48 0.39 -5.38
CA LYS A 32 3.73 0.39 -3.93
C LYS A 32 3.80 1.80 -3.34
N LEU A 33 4.35 2.75 -4.08
CA LEU A 33 4.49 4.15 -3.64
C LEU A 33 3.29 5.03 -4.03
N THR A 34 2.50 4.61 -5.03
CA THR A 34 1.56 5.48 -5.75
C THR A 34 0.10 5.18 -5.48
N ASN A 35 -0.29 3.92 -5.26
CA ASN A 35 -1.66 3.63 -4.83
C ASN A 35 -1.83 2.24 -4.20
N SER A 36 -2.66 2.18 -3.15
CA SER A 36 -3.00 0.92 -2.48
C SER A 36 -4.38 0.36 -2.85
N PHE A 37 -5.29 1.13 -3.47
CA PHE A 37 -6.69 0.67 -3.70
C PHE A 37 -7.08 0.36 -5.14
N ILE A 38 -6.24 0.64 -6.15
CA ILE A 38 -6.52 0.23 -7.55
C ILE A 38 -6.74 -1.28 -7.65
N TYR A 39 -5.94 -2.07 -6.95
CA TYR A 39 -6.05 -3.53 -7.01
C TYR A 39 -7.05 -4.12 -6.02
N ASN A 40 -7.55 -3.32 -5.08
CA ASN A 40 -8.49 -3.78 -4.06
C ASN A 40 -9.31 -2.61 -3.51
N PRO A 41 -10.61 -2.49 -3.89
CA PRO A 41 -11.44 -1.38 -3.47
C PRO A 41 -11.62 -1.29 -1.94
N ALA A 42 -11.43 -2.39 -1.19
CA ALA A 42 -11.49 -2.38 0.28
C ALA A 42 -10.36 -1.56 0.94
N MET A 43 -9.34 -1.17 0.17
CA MET A 43 -8.27 -0.30 0.65
C MET A 43 -8.59 1.20 0.57
N ALA A 44 -9.69 1.58 -0.09
CA ALA A 44 -10.12 2.96 -0.16
C ALA A 44 -10.34 3.53 1.26
N GLY A 45 -9.73 4.68 1.56
CA GLY A 45 -9.86 5.32 2.86
C GLY A 45 -9.26 4.56 4.06
N HIS A 46 -8.53 3.45 3.84
CA HIS A 46 -7.98 2.66 4.94
C HIS A 46 -6.85 3.39 5.71
N THR A 47 -6.15 4.31 5.06
CA THR A 47 -5.12 5.16 5.69
C THR A 47 -5.65 6.57 5.93
N PHE A 48 -4.76 7.57 5.98
CA PHE A 48 -5.16 8.98 5.91
C PHE A 48 -5.75 9.31 4.53
N GLY A 49 -6.35 10.49 4.38
CA GLY A 49 -6.82 10.96 3.08
C GLY A 49 -5.66 11.42 2.22
N SER A 50 -5.60 11.02 0.95
CA SER A 50 -4.49 11.39 0.09
C SER A 50 -4.92 11.72 -1.33
N LEU A 51 -4.18 12.64 -1.94
CA LEU A 51 -4.23 12.97 -3.36
C LEU A 51 -2.87 12.58 -3.95
N THR A 52 -2.82 11.67 -4.91
CA THR A 52 -1.58 11.23 -5.57
C THR A 52 -1.63 11.57 -7.04
N LEU A 53 -0.56 12.18 -7.53
CA LEU A 53 -0.27 12.36 -8.95
C LEU A 53 0.96 11.52 -9.28
N ALA A 54 0.93 10.76 -10.36
CA ALA A 54 2.10 10.05 -10.84
C ALA A 54 2.15 10.05 -12.36
N ASN A 55 3.38 10.04 -12.88
CA ASN A 55 3.67 9.84 -14.29
C ASN A 55 4.67 8.70 -14.40
N ARG A 56 4.40 7.76 -15.30
CA ARG A 56 5.25 6.61 -15.59
C ARG A 56 5.52 6.58 -17.08
N ARG A 57 6.80 6.50 -17.43
CA ARG A 57 7.26 6.22 -18.78
C ARG A 57 7.78 4.79 -18.84
N ASN A 58 7.21 3.99 -19.73
CA ASN A 58 7.66 2.62 -19.94
C ASN A 58 8.73 2.56 -21.03
N PHE A 59 9.62 1.58 -20.93
CA PHE A 59 10.53 1.16 -22.01
C PHE A 59 11.23 2.31 -22.74
N SER A 60 12.17 2.97 -22.08
CA SER A 60 12.79 4.20 -22.56
C SER A 60 13.44 4.13 -23.94
N ASN A 61 13.79 2.92 -24.41
CA ASN A 61 14.44 2.71 -25.71
C ASN A 61 13.43 2.46 -26.84
N VAL A 62 12.14 2.32 -26.51
CA VAL A 62 11.07 2.11 -27.49
C VAL A 62 10.46 3.46 -27.87
N ASN A 63 10.58 3.84 -29.13
CA ASN A 63 9.90 5.04 -29.65
C ASN A 63 8.39 4.83 -29.61
N GLY A 64 7.67 5.79 -29.01
CA GLY A 64 6.22 5.70 -28.84
C GLY A 64 5.76 4.74 -27.75
N ALA A 65 6.65 4.36 -26.83
CA ALA A 65 6.32 3.55 -25.67
C ALA A 65 5.20 4.17 -24.82
N ALA A 66 4.52 3.31 -24.06
CA ALA A 66 3.41 3.70 -23.20
C ALA A 66 3.82 4.75 -22.15
N GLU A 67 3.12 5.88 -22.16
CA GLU A 67 3.18 6.90 -21.12
C GLU A 67 1.88 6.94 -20.33
N ASN A 68 2.05 6.89 -19.01
CA ASN A 68 1.00 6.54 -18.07
C ASN A 68 0.87 7.66 -17.04
N ASN A 69 -0.26 8.38 -17.09
CA ASN A 69 -0.58 9.46 -16.16
C ASN A 69 -1.65 9.00 -15.17
N PHE A 70 -1.43 9.33 -13.91
CA PHE A 70 -2.22 8.78 -12.82
C PHE A 70 -2.61 9.85 -11.80
N LEU A 71 -3.90 9.90 -11.50
CA LEU A 71 -4.48 10.74 -10.45
C LEU A 71 -5.31 9.86 -9.52
N SER A 72 -4.99 9.88 -8.23
CA SER A 72 -5.75 9.18 -7.18
C SER A 72 -6.20 10.13 -6.10
N PHE A 73 -7.41 9.92 -5.61
CA PHE A 73 -7.90 10.50 -4.39
C PHE A 73 -8.53 9.41 -3.53
N HIS A 74 -8.28 9.42 -2.22
CA HIS A 74 -9.10 8.66 -1.29
C HIS A 74 -9.13 9.31 0.09
N THR A 75 -10.18 9.05 0.87
CA THR A 75 -10.25 9.52 2.26
C THR A 75 -11.15 8.62 3.12
N PRO A 76 -10.77 8.37 4.38
CA PRO A 76 -11.72 7.90 5.38
C PRO A 76 -12.73 9.00 5.72
N PHE A 77 -13.91 8.58 6.18
CA PHE A 77 -14.90 9.43 6.81
C PHE A 77 -15.62 8.67 7.94
N TYR A 78 -16.43 9.38 8.73
CA TYR A 78 -17.20 8.82 9.84
C TYR A 78 -16.36 7.97 10.82
N ASP A 79 -15.32 8.59 11.39
CA ASP A 79 -14.36 7.95 12.30
C ASP A 79 -13.63 6.73 11.73
N HIS A 80 -13.30 6.76 10.43
CA HIS A 80 -12.63 5.67 9.71
C HIS A 80 -13.47 4.38 9.64
N ARG A 81 -14.79 4.47 9.78
CA ARG A 81 -15.70 3.34 9.52
C ARG A 81 -16.01 3.18 8.04
N PHE A 82 -15.91 4.26 7.27
CA PHE A 82 -16.12 4.23 5.84
C PHE A 82 -14.96 4.93 5.12
N GLY A 83 -14.75 4.55 3.86
CA GLY A 83 -13.77 5.12 2.96
C GLY A 83 -14.36 5.33 1.58
N VAL A 84 -13.97 6.42 0.93
CA VAL A 84 -14.24 6.63 -0.49
C VAL A 84 -12.93 6.87 -1.23
N GLY A 85 -12.89 6.51 -2.50
CA GLY A 85 -11.77 6.76 -3.39
C GLY A 85 -12.20 6.94 -4.84
N ALA A 86 -11.39 7.67 -5.59
CA ALA A 86 -11.53 7.85 -7.02
C ALA A 86 -10.14 7.78 -7.67
N ASN A 87 -10.05 7.16 -8.84
CA ASN A 87 -8.85 7.18 -9.66
C ASN A 87 -9.20 7.58 -11.08
N VAL A 88 -8.31 8.33 -11.70
CA VAL A 88 -8.29 8.57 -13.14
C VAL A 88 -6.90 8.19 -13.63
N PHE A 89 -6.87 7.44 -14.71
CA PHE A 89 -5.69 6.93 -15.35
C PHE A 89 -5.80 7.19 -16.84
N ARG A 90 -4.72 7.64 -17.46
CA ARG A 90 -4.60 7.80 -18.89
C ARG A 90 -3.32 7.13 -19.36
N GLU A 91 -3.45 6.18 -20.26
CA GLU A 91 -2.34 5.52 -20.97
C GLU A 91 -2.37 5.96 -22.42
N GLN A 92 -1.23 6.44 -22.89
CA GLN A 92 -1.04 6.78 -24.28
C GLN A 92 0.07 5.88 -24.84
N VAL A 93 -0.25 5.12 -25.87
CA VAL A 93 0.70 4.26 -26.60
C VAL A 93 0.63 4.63 -28.07
N ASN A 94 1.65 5.33 -28.58
CA ASN A 94 1.58 5.96 -29.91
C ASN A 94 0.29 6.79 -30.09
N PHE A 95 -0.59 6.34 -30.99
CA PHE A 95 -1.87 6.97 -31.31
C PHE A 95 -3.07 6.31 -30.61
N VAL A 96 -2.85 5.32 -29.75
CA VAL A 96 -3.87 4.71 -28.90
C VAL A 96 -3.94 5.48 -27.58
N ASP A 97 -5.14 5.90 -27.20
CA ASP A 97 -5.43 6.54 -25.92
C ASP A 97 -6.43 5.69 -25.13
N ASN A 98 -6.07 5.40 -23.88
CA ASN A 98 -6.87 4.62 -22.96
C ASN A 98 -7.11 5.41 -21.67
N ILE A 99 -8.35 5.76 -21.41
CA ILE A 99 -8.79 6.48 -20.21
C ILE A 99 -9.56 5.52 -19.31
N TYR A 100 -9.02 5.30 -18.12
CA TYR A 100 -9.65 4.53 -17.07
C TYR A 100 -10.05 5.42 -15.90
N ALA A 101 -11.31 5.37 -15.49
CA ALA A 101 -11.81 6.03 -14.30
C ALA A 101 -12.41 4.99 -13.37
N SER A 102 -12.20 5.13 -12.06
CA SER A 102 -12.83 4.25 -11.07
C SER A 102 -13.25 5.01 -9.83
N GLY A 103 -14.37 4.60 -9.25
CA GLY A 103 -14.85 5.06 -7.95
C GLY A 103 -14.98 3.87 -7.00
N ALA A 104 -14.51 4.02 -5.77
CA ALA A 104 -14.53 2.96 -4.76
C ALA A 104 -15.19 3.43 -3.47
N PHE A 105 -15.94 2.52 -2.85
CA PHE A 105 -16.51 2.68 -1.52
C PHE A 105 -16.08 1.50 -0.65
N ALA A 106 -15.61 1.78 0.56
CA ALA A 106 -15.17 0.78 1.51
C ALA A 106 -15.84 0.96 2.87
N TYR A 107 -16.13 -0.18 3.51
CA TYR A 107 -16.57 -0.27 4.89
C TYR A 107 -15.50 -0.95 5.74
N HIS A 108 -15.14 -0.34 6.87
CA HIS A 108 -14.07 -0.77 7.76
C HIS A 108 -14.64 -1.17 9.13
N ILE A 109 -14.55 -2.46 9.43
CA ILE A 109 -14.97 -3.04 10.70
C ILE A 109 -13.75 -3.20 11.61
N ASN A 110 -13.70 -2.39 12.66
CA ASN A 110 -12.63 -2.44 13.65
C ASN A 110 -12.97 -3.48 14.73
N PHE A 111 -12.28 -4.62 14.71
CA PHE A 111 -12.39 -5.64 15.75
C PHE A 111 -11.27 -5.51 16.79
N GLY A 112 -11.63 -4.99 17.96
CA GLY A 112 -10.68 -4.71 19.02
C GLY A 112 -9.80 -3.49 18.69
N SER A 113 -8.52 -3.55 19.01
CA SER A 113 -7.63 -2.37 18.92
C SER A 113 -6.70 -2.41 17.70
N TYR A 114 -6.58 -3.56 17.03
CA TYR A 114 -5.52 -3.80 16.03
C TYR A 114 -5.97 -4.52 14.77
N ASN A 115 -7.21 -5.01 14.74
CA ASN A 115 -7.71 -5.75 13.60
C ASN A 115 -8.75 -4.87 12.91
N VAL A 116 -8.57 -4.70 11.61
CA VAL A 116 -9.50 -4.01 10.74
C VAL A 116 -9.84 -4.97 9.62
N LEU A 117 -11.11 -5.31 9.49
CA LEU A 117 -11.62 -5.99 8.31
C LEU A 117 -12.29 -4.95 7.43
N SER A 118 -11.81 -4.81 6.22
CA SER A 118 -12.39 -3.93 5.21
C SER A 118 -13.06 -4.75 4.14
N MET A 119 -14.21 -4.28 3.68
CA MET A 119 -14.87 -4.74 2.46
C MET A 119 -15.08 -3.53 1.58
N GLY A 120 -14.96 -3.68 0.27
CA GLY A 120 -15.16 -2.58 -0.64
C GLY A 120 -15.69 -3.02 -1.99
N VAL A 121 -16.34 -2.08 -2.64
CA VAL A 121 -16.85 -2.20 -4.00
C VAL A 121 -16.32 -1.05 -4.82
N SER A 122 -16.10 -1.27 -6.10
CA SER A 122 -15.81 -0.21 -7.06
C SER A 122 -16.63 -0.35 -8.32
N ALA A 123 -16.87 0.79 -8.96
CA ALA A 123 -17.32 0.90 -10.33
C ALA A 123 -16.17 1.46 -11.16
N GLU A 124 -16.02 0.93 -12.36
CA GLU A 124 -14.92 1.18 -13.27
C GLU A 124 -15.49 1.56 -14.63
N TYR A 125 -14.85 2.51 -15.29
CA TYR A 125 -15.15 2.94 -16.64
C TYR A 125 -13.84 2.97 -17.40
N ASN A 126 -13.82 2.34 -18.57
CA ASN A 126 -12.66 2.26 -19.43
C ASN A 126 -13.04 2.67 -20.84
N SER A 127 -12.33 3.65 -21.39
CA SER A 127 -12.52 4.15 -22.74
C SER A 127 -11.23 3.96 -23.52
N ILE A 128 -11.25 3.08 -24.52
CA ILE A 128 -10.12 2.86 -25.42
C ILE A 128 -10.49 3.41 -26.78
N GLY A 129 -9.61 4.22 -27.35
CA GLY A 129 -9.77 4.72 -28.71
C GLY A 129 -8.47 5.25 -29.28
N PHE A 130 -8.58 5.93 -30.41
CA PHE A 130 -7.44 6.54 -31.07
C PHE A 130 -7.41 8.06 -30.88
N ASP A 131 -6.23 8.62 -30.65
CA ASP A 131 -5.99 10.06 -30.69
C ASP A 131 -5.69 10.49 -32.13
N ILE A 132 -6.75 10.87 -32.84
CA ILE A 132 -6.75 11.28 -34.25
C ILE A 132 -5.73 12.40 -34.55
N ASN A 133 -5.42 13.25 -33.56
CA ASN A 133 -4.45 14.34 -33.74
C ASN A 133 -3.00 13.85 -33.81
N SER A 134 -2.73 12.64 -33.32
CA SER A 134 -1.40 12.01 -33.28
C SER A 134 -1.16 11.00 -34.41
N VAL A 135 -2.19 10.73 -35.23
CA VAL A 135 -2.11 9.76 -36.34
C VAL A 135 -1.35 10.35 -37.52
N ILE A 136 -0.35 9.63 -38.00
CA ILE A 136 0.34 9.87 -39.28
C ILE A 136 -0.32 8.94 -40.31
N GLY A 137 -1.44 9.37 -40.91
CA GLY A 137 -2.28 8.55 -41.81
C GLY A 137 -3.52 9.29 -42.32
N ASP A 138 -4.43 8.59 -43.00
CA ASP A 138 -5.70 9.16 -43.45
C ASP A 138 -6.61 9.44 -42.25
N ARG A 139 -6.90 10.73 -42.01
CA ARG A 139 -7.71 11.19 -40.87
C ARG A 139 -9.20 10.90 -41.04
N ASN A 140 -9.63 10.49 -42.23
CA ASN A 140 -11.02 10.16 -42.54
C ASN A 140 -11.31 8.66 -42.49
N ASP A 141 -10.36 7.82 -42.05
CA ASP A 141 -10.59 6.39 -41.86
C ASP A 141 -11.67 6.17 -40.79
N PRO A 142 -12.81 5.52 -41.14
CA PRO A 142 -13.90 5.24 -40.19
C PRO A 142 -13.46 4.49 -38.93
N LEU A 143 -12.40 3.68 -39.00
CA LEU A 143 -11.86 2.92 -37.87
C LEU A 143 -11.15 3.79 -36.83
N LEU A 144 -10.68 4.99 -37.21
CA LEU A 144 -10.04 5.94 -36.27
C LEU A 144 -11.05 6.66 -35.37
N GLY A 145 -12.35 6.63 -35.71
CA GLY A 145 -13.43 7.24 -34.93
C GLY A 145 -14.05 6.31 -33.88
N GLU A 146 -13.75 5.01 -33.93
CA GLU A 146 -14.35 4.05 -33.01
C GLU A 146 -13.72 4.15 -31.61
N LYS A 147 -14.58 4.37 -30.60
CA LYS A 147 -14.21 4.31 -29.18
C LYS A 147 -14.97 3.20 -28.51
N SER A 148 -14.24 2.28 -27.88
CA SER A 148 -14.82 1.25 -27.03
C SER A 148 -14.98 1.80 -25.61
N ASN A 149 -16.21 1.75 -25.09
CA ASN A 149 -16.53 2.21 -23.75
C ASN A 149 -17.07 1.04 -22.94
N ASN A 150 -16.37 0.70 -21.86
CA ASN A 150 -16.70 -0.43 -21.01
C ASN A 150 -16.92 0.04 -19.59
N MET A 151 -17.89 -0.57 -18.91
CA MET A 151 -18.18 -0.33 -17.50
C MET A 151 -18.11 -1.66 -16.76
N ASP A 152 -17.50 -1.62 -15.58
CA ASP A 152 -17.23 -2.80 -14.79
C ASP A 152 -17.42 -2.54 -13.30
N PHE A 153 -17.53 -3.63 -12.54
CA PHE A 153 -17.61 -3.58 -11.09
C PHE A 153 -16.64 -4.55 -10.46
N SER A 154 -16.08 -4.17 -9.32
CA SER A 154 -15.10 -4.97 -8.60
C SER A 154 -15.45 -5.04 -7.11
N PHE A 155 -15.10 -6.15 -6.48
CA PHE A 155 -15.30 -6.39 -5.05
C PHE A 155 -13.99 -6.78 -4.39
N GLY A 156 -13.74 -6.28 -3.19
CA GLY A 156 -12.52 -6.53 -2.46
C GLY A 156 -12.75 -6.76 -0.97
N ILE A 157 -11.85 -7.53 -0.38
CA ILE A 157 -11.72 -7.71 1.07
C ILE A 157 -10.27 -7.42 1.46
N ASN A 158 -10.08 -6.82 2.63
CA ASN A 158 -8.76 -6.65 3.23
C ASN A 158 -8.85 -6.88 4.74
N TYR A 159 -7.87 -7.60 5.28
CA TYR A 159 -7.69 -7.76 6.70
C TYR A 159 -6.33 -7.19 7.10
N GLN A 160 -6.37 -6.16 7.93
CA GLN A 160 -5.17 -5.53 8.48
C GLN A 160 -5.06 -5.80 9.97
N HIS A 161 -3.93 -6.40 10.34
CA HIS A 161 -3.44 -6.48 11.70
C HIS A 161 -2.23 -5.54 11.88
N ARG A 162 -1.83 -5.29 13.12
CA ARG A 162 -0.64 -4.46 13.41
C ARG A 162 0.69 -5.02 12.88
N TYR A 163 0.75 -6.30 12.51
CA TYR A 163 1.98 -6.97 12.06
C TYR A 163 1.89 -7.54 10.65
N PHE A 164 0.74 -7.49 10.02
CA PHE A 164 0.56 -7.96 8.66
C PHE A 164 -0.73 -7.41 8.08
N LYS A 165 -0.81 -7.38 6.76
CA LYS A 165 -2.03 -7.14 6.00
C LYS A 165 -2.17 -8.23 4.95
N VAL A 166 -3.40 -8.63 4.67
CA VAL A 166 -3.72 -9.59 3.63
C VAL A 166 -5.02 -9.17 2.99
N GLY A 167 -5.11 -9.24 1.67
CA GLY A 167 -6.31 -8.86 0.95
C GLY A 167 -6.43 -9.62 -0.35
N ALA A 168 -7.67 -9.68 -0.84
CA ALA A 168 -8.01 -10.25 -2.13
C ALA A 168 -9.12 -9.39 -2.77
N ALA A 169 -9.15 -9.38 -4.09
CA ALA A 169 -10.23 -8.75 -4.85
C ALA A 169 -10.55 -9.56 -6.10
N ALA A 170 -11.83 -9.53 -6.46
CA ALA A 170 -12.32 -10.01 -7.74
C ALA A 170 -12.71 -8.76 -8.54
N ASN A 171 -12.05 -8.54 -9.66
CA ASN A 171 -12.18 -7.31 -10.44
C ASN A 171 -12.81 -7.60 -11.80
N ARG A 172 -13.57 -6.63 -12.33
CA ARG A 172 -14.28 -6.71 -13.61
C ARG A 172 -15.28 -7.87 -13.67
N LEU A 173 -16.20 -7.86 -12.71
CA LEU A 173 -17.23 -8.88 -12.54
C LEU A 173 -18.41 -8.70 -13.51
N ALA A 174 -18.55 -7.57 -14.20
CA ALA A 174 -19.68 -7.35 -15.10
C ALA A 174 -19.64 -8.33 -16.30
N THR A 175 -18.43 -8.66 -16.74
CA THR A 175 -18.10 -9.71 -17.72
C THR A 175 -18.73 -11.06 -17.40
N ASN A 176 -18.61 -11.54 -16.15
CA ASN A 176 -19.14 -12.84 -15.74
C ASN A 176 -20.65 -12.88 -15.59
N LEU A 177 -21.28 -11.72 -15.47
CA LEU A 177 -22.72 -11.60 -15.26
C LEU A 177 -23.49 -11.42 -16.57
N GLU A 178 -22.80 -11.49 -17.72
CA GLU A 178 -23.37 -11.29 -19.07
C GLU A 178 -24.18 -9.99 -19.20
N LEU A 179 -23.84 -8.98 -18.39
CA LEU A 179 -24.55 -7.69 -18.34
C LEU A 179 -24.20 -6.78 -19.54
N SER A 180 -23.25 -7.17 -20.39
CA SER A 180 -22.75 -6.42 -21.54
C SER A 180 -22.88 -7.24 -22.83
N ASN A 181 -23.70 -6.75 -23.77
CA ASN A 181 -23.89 -7.36 -25.10
C ASN A 181 -22.78 -7.01 -26.11
N ASN A 182 -21.71 -6.32 -25.69
CA ASN A 182 -20.65 -5.86 -26.58
C ASN A 182 -19.41 -6.75 -26.44
N ALA A 183 -18.88 -7.23 -27.57
CA ALA A 183 -17.73 -8.13 -27.71
C ALA A 183 -16.37 -7.57 -27.21
N SER A 184 -16.35 -6.36 -26.65
CA SER A 184 -15.13 -5.70 -26.16
C SER A 184 -15.01 -5.82 -24.64
N VAL A 185 -15.16 -7.03 -24.13
CA VAL A 185 -15.27 -7.27 -22.69
C VAL A 185 -13.88 -7.32 -22.05
N LEU A 186 -13.65 -6.47 -21.05
CA LEU A 186 -12.44 -6.50 -20.23
C LEU A 186 -12.37 -7.83 -19.49
N SER A 187 -11.24 -8.52 -19.56
CA SER A 187 -11.10 -9.84 -18.92
C SER A 187 -11.17 -9.71 -17.39
N GLU A 188 -11.94 -10.61 -16.77
CA GLU A 188 -11.96 -10.75 -15.31
C GLU A 188 -10.55 -11.06 -14.78
N PHE A 189 -10.24 -10.53 -13.60
CA PHE A 189 -9.01 -10.90 -12.92
C PHE A 189 -9.15 -10.92 -11.40
N TYR A 190 -8.47 -11.89 -10.81
CA TYR A 190 -8.39 -12.04 -9.37
C TYR A 190 -7.05 -11.53 -8.88
N SER A 191 -7.06 -10.69 -7.85
CA SER A 191 -5.85 -10.17 -7.22
C SER A 191 -5.80 -10.58 -5.75
N GLY A 192 -4.59 -10.80 -5.26
CA GLY A 192 -4.31 -11.12 -3.87
C GLY A 192 -3.00 -10.50 -3.45
N TYR A 193 -2.88 -10.12 -2.18
CA TYR A 193 -1.62 -9.69 -1.60
C TYR A 193 -1.52 -10.05 -0.13
N ALA A 194 -0.28 -10.20 0.32
CA ALA A 194 0.09 -10.30 1.71
C ALA A 194 1.32 -9.42 1.97
N ALA A 195 1.36 -8.76 3.11
CA ALA A 195 2.55 -8.05 3.54
C ALA A 195 2.76 -8.16 5.05
N GLY A 196 4.00 -8.39 5.47
CA GLY A 196 4.40 -8.31 6.87
C GLY A 196 4.67 -6.87 7.26
N LEU A 197 4.27 -6.43 8.45
CA LEU A 197 4.56 -5.11 8.99
C LEU A 197 5.45 -5.30 10.22
N ILE A 198 6.76 -5.39 10.01
CA ILE A 198 7.72 -5.72 11.06
C ILE A 198 8.29 -4.43 11.66
N PRO A 199 7.86 -4.01 12.87
CA PRO A 199 8.39 -2.81 13.50
C PRO A 199 9.81 -3.06 14.03
N LEU A 200 10.74 -2.24 13.58
CA LEU A 200 12.13 -2.21 14.02
C LEU A 200 12.39 -0.94 14.85
N ARG A 201 13.53 -0.91 15.57
CA ARG A 201 13.99 0.27 16.35
C ARG A 201 12.91 0.94 17.20
N GLY A 202 12.11 0.15 17.92
CA GLY A 202 11.09 0.76 18.78
C GLY A 202 9.82 1.21 18.04
N GLY A 203 9.58 0.73 16.81
CA GLY A 203 8.45 1.11 15.95
C GLY A 203 8.68 2.44 15.21
N LEU A 204 9.92 2.92 15.19
CA LEU A 204 10.32 4.06 14.36
C LEU A 204 10.43 3.64 12.90
N ASP A 205 10.98 2.46 12.68
CA ASP A 205 11.21 1.91 11.35
C ASP A 205 10.30 0.70 11.12
N ILE A 206 9.96 0.45 9.87
CA ILE A 206 9.09 -0.65 9.46
C ILE A 206 9.77 -1.37 8.30
N LEU A 207 9.95 -2.69 8.45
CA LEU A 207 10.32 -3.58 7.36
C LEU A 207 9.05 -4.27 6.86
N GLU A 208 8.81 -4.16 5.56
CA GLU A 208 7.61 -4.66 4.88
C GLU A 208 8.00 -5.62 3.75
N PRO A 209 8.14 -6.94 4.03
CA PRO A 209 8.12 -7.94 2.99
C PRO A 209 6.71 -8.00 2.39
N THR A 210 6.61 -7.99 1.07
CA THR A 210 5.35 -7.99 0.31
C THR A 210 5.32 -9.14 -0.66
N PHE A 211 4.16 -9.74 -0.84
CA PHE A 211 3.88 -10.69 -1.89
C PHE A 211 2.55 -10.30 -2.54
N THR A 212 2.49 -10.24 -3.85
CA THR A 212 1.28 -10.00 -4.62
C THR A 212 1.13 -11.08 -5.68
N PHE A 213 -0.11 -11.44 -5.94
CA PHE A 213 -0.49 -12.44 -6.93
C PHE A 213 -1.68 -11.91 -7.72
N ARG A 214 -1.65 -12.08 -9.02
CA ARG A 214 -2.72 -11.71 -9.95
C ARG A 214 -2.93 -12.85 -10.91
N LYS A 215 -4.17 -13.21 -11.15
CA LYS A 215 -4.57 -14.19 -12.16
C LYS A 215 -5.41 -13.46 -13.20
N LEU A 216 -4.84 -13.26 -14.38
CA LEU A 216 -5.49 -12.67 -15.56
C LEU A 216 -5.97 -13.81 -16.44
N SER A 217 -7.28 -13.99 -16.54
CA SER A 217 -7.88 -15.09 -17.32
C SER A 217 -7.40 -16.49 -16.88
N ALA A 218 -7.66 -17.52 -17.69
CA ALA A 218 -7.35 -18.91 -17.39
C ALA A 218 -5.84 -19.24 -17.47
N ILE A 219 -5.04 -18.41 -18.14
CA ILE A 219 -3.70 -18.81 -18.64
C ILE A 219 -2.55 -18.01 -17.99
N ASN A 220 -2.75 -16.74 -17.61
CA ASN A 220 -1.65 -15.86 -17.21
C ASN A 220 -1.72 -15.45 -15.74
N ASP A 221 -0.87 -16.07 -14.91
CA ASP A 221 -0.62 -15.62 -13.53
C ASP A 221 0.63 -14.74 -13.45
N ILE A 222 0.56 -13.69 -12.63
CA ILE A 222 1.67 -12.78 -12.33
C ILE A 222 1.83 -12.72 -10.82
N TRP A 223 3.03 -13.01 -10.34
CA TRP A 223 3.39 -12.82 -8.95
C TRP A 223 4.54 -11.83 -8.83
N GLU A 224 4.56 -11.11 -7.72
CA GLU A 224 5.62 -10.18 -7.37
C GLU A 224 5.91 -10.28 -5.87
N THR A 225 7.20 -10.32 -5.55
CA THR A 225 7.68 -10.28 -4.17
C THR A 225 8.55 -9.05 -3.98
N GLY A 226 8.47 -8.41 -2.83
CA GLY A 226 9.21 -7.19 -2.57
C GLY A 226 9.60 -7.06 -1.12
N LEU A 227 10.56 -6.18 -0.88
CA LEU A 227 11.02 -5.82 0.44
C LEU A 227 11.18 -4.32 0.52
N TYR A 228 10.44 -3.70 1.42
CA TYR A 228 10.46 -2.25 1.63
C TYR A 228 10.85 -1.93 3.06
N TYR A 229 11.76 -0.99 3.23
CA TYR A 229 12.19 -0.47 4.51
C TYR A 229 11.81 1.00 4.62
N THR A 230 11.01 1.34 5.63
CA THR A 230 10.62 2.71 5.94
C THR A 230 11.35 3.18 7.19
N PHE A 231 12.30 4.10 7.03
CA PHE A 231 13.02 4.76 8.09
C PHE A 231 12.23 5.95 8.64
N ASN A 232 11.90 5.91 9.91
CA ASN A 232 11.26 6.99 10.67
C ASN A 232 10.00 7.61 10.03
N ASN A 233 9.28 6.90 9.14
CA ASN A 233 8.18 7.44 8.33
C ASN A 233 8.56 8.66 7.46
N LEU A 234 9.86 8.78 7.18
CA LEU A 234 10.47 9.84 6.38
C LEU A 234 10.95 9.29 5.03
N LEU A 235 11.83 8.30 5.07
CA LEU A 235 12.46 7.70 3.90
C LEU A 235 11.97 6.26 3.76
N THR A 236 11.50 5.90 2.58
CA THR A 236 11.15 4.53 2.20
C THR A 236 12.08 4.12 1.07
N VAL A 237 12.76 2.98 1.21
CA VAL A 237 13.55 2.37 0.14
C VAL A 237 13.09 0.94 0.03
N GLY A 238 13.00 0.42 -1.19
CA GLY A 238 12.73 -0.99 -1.38
C GLY A 238 12.99 -1.45 -2.79
N SER A 239 12.80 -2.74 -2.97
CA SER A 239 12.95 -3.41 -4.24
C SER A 239 11.94 -4.53 -4.36
N SER A 240 11.51 -4.83 -5.58
CA SER A 240 10.69 -6.00 -5.86
C SER A 240 11.18 -6.75 -7.09
N TYR A 241 10.86 -8.04 -7.12
CA TYR A 241 11.04 -8.93 -8.25
C TYR A 241 9.68 -9.45 -8.67
N ARG A 242 9.42 -9.39 -9.96
CA ARG A 242 8.16 -9.80 -10.57
C ARG A 242 8.42 -10.83 -11.65
N LYS A 243 7.50 -11.80 -11.77
CA LYS A 243 7.49 -12.81 -12.83
C LYS A 243 7.67 -12.15 -14.21
N GLY A 244 8.51 -12.73 -15.05
CA GLY A 244 9.00 -12.12 -16.29
C GLY A 244 10.39 -11.49 -16.18
N ASP A 245 11.13 -11.82 -15.11
CA ASP A 245 12.45 -11.29 -14.79
C ASP A 245 12.51 -9.78 -14.67
N ILE A 246 11.49 -9.18 -14.04
CA ILE A 246 11.41 -7.73 -13.86
C ILE A 246 11.89 -7.36 -12.46
N LEU A 247 12.92 -6.52 -12.39
CA LEU A 247 13.47 -5.96 -11.16
C LEU A 247 13.02 -4.52 -10.99
N ASN A 248 12.49 -4.19 -9.82
CA ASN A 248 12.09 -2.84 -9.45
C ASN A 248 12.93 -2.35 -8.26
N ALA A 249 13.37 -1.11 -8.32
CA ALA A 249 13.93 -0.36 -7.21
C ALA A 249 13.09 0.89 -6.97
N ALA A 250 12.80 1.20 -5.71
CA ALA A 250 11.93 2.30 -5.34
C ALA A 250 12.48 3.09 -4.15
N VAL A 251 12.38 4.41 -4.23
CA VAL A 251 12.72 5.34 -3.16
C VAL A 251 11.59 6.35 -2.98
N GLY A 252 11.27 6.65 -1.73
CA GLY A 252 10.22 7.60 -1.39
C GLY A 252 10.62 8.46 -0.21
N LEU A 253 10.36 9.76 -0.28
CA LEU A 253 10.73 10.73 0.73
C LEU A 253 9.53 11.58 1.12
N LYS A 254 9.30 11.72 2.42
CA LYS A 254 8.36 12.69 2.98
C LYS A 254 9.04 14.05 3.12
N VAL A 255 9.02 14.84 2.04
CA VAL A 255 9.67 16.17 1.95
C VAL A 255 9.09 17.15 2.99
N ALA A 256 7.80 17.07 3.25
CA ALA A 256 7.14 17.86 4.29
C ALA A 256 6.10 17.02 5.04
N LYS A 257 5.55 17.54 6.14
CA LYS A 257 4.57 16.80 6.95
C LYS A 257 3.41 16.22 6.13
N LYS A 258 3.01 16.88 5.05
CA LYS A 258 1.90 16.45 4.17
C LYS A 258 2.35 16.05 2.77
N PHE A 259 3.62 16.20 2.41
CA PHE A 259 4.08 15.95 1.04
C PHE A 259 5.04 14.77 1.01
N PHE A 260 4.75 13.83 0.11
CA PHE A 260 5.55 12.66 -0.16
C PHE A 260 5.90 12.64 -1.65
N VAL A 261 7.14 12.33 -1.97
CA VAL A 261 7.63 12.18 -3.34
C VAL A 261 8.21 10.77 -3.46
N GLY A 262 7.78 10.03 -4.47
CA GLY A 262 8.25 8.69 -4.78
C GLY A 262 8.90 8.66 -6.16
N TYR A 263 9.92 7.85 -6.30
CA TYR A 263 10.51 7.48 -7.58
C TYR A 263 10.68 5.97 -7.60
N SER A 264 10.30 5.33 -8.71
CA SER A 264 10.60 3.93 -8.93
C SER A 264 11.19 3.72 -10.32
N TYR A 265 12.07 2.74 -10.39
CA TYR A 265 12.84 2.40 -11.57
C TYR A 265 12.77 0.89 -11.76
N GLU A 266 12.44 0.47 -12.97
CA GLU A 266 12.15 -0.91 -13.30
C GLU A 266 12.95 -1.33 -14.52
N ILE A 267 13.57 -2.51 -14.43
CA ILE A 267 14.42 -3.08 -15.45
C ILE A 267 13.89 -4.47 -15.76
N VAL A 268 13.76 -4.78 -17.04
CA VAL A 268 13.51 -6.14 -17.51
C VAL A 268 14.87 -6.83 -17.65
N ASN A 269 15.11 -7.88 -16.89
CA ASN A 269 16.39 -8.60 -16.79
C ASN A 269 16.36 -9.91 -17.59
N ASN A 270 15.88 -9.83 -18.83
CA ASN A 270 15.87 -10.95 -19.79
C ASN A 270 16.36 -10.45 -21.17
N ASN A 271 16.37 -11.32 -22.17
CA ASN A 271 16.87 -10.99 -23.51
C ASN A 271 16.13 -9.82 -24.19
N LEU A 272 14.89 -9.53 -23.79
CA LEU A 272 14.14 -8.39 -24.33
C LEU A 272 14.52 -7.07 -23.64
N GLY A 273 15.09 -7.14 -22.44
CA GLY A 273 15.38 -6.00 -21.59
C GLY A 273 16.38 -5.00 -22.16
N THR A 274 17.38 -5.48 -22.90
CA THR A 274 18.36 -4.63 -23.59
C THR A 274 17.71 -3.75 -24.66
N ASP A 275 16.69 -4.29 -25.33
CA ASP A 275 16.07 -3.64 -26.48
C ASP A 275 15.00 -2.64 -26.04
N VAL A 276 14.23 -2.99 -25.01
CA VAL A 276 13.13 -2.13 -24.53
C VAL A 276 13.60 -1.02 -23.59
N GLY A 277 14.70 -1.25 -22.86
CA GLY A 277 15.21 -0.31 -21.87
C GLY A 277 14.35 -0.23 -20.59
N PRO A 278 14.76 0.60 -19.63
CA PRO A 278 14.10 0.73 -18.33
C PRO A 278 12.77 1.50 -18.38
N SER A 279 11.96 1.30 -17.35
CA SER A 279 10.75 2.06 -17.07
C SER A 279 10.93 2.88 -15.78
N SER A 280 10.43 4.11 -15.75
CA SER A 280 10.54 4.99 -14.57
C SER A 280 9.23 5.63 -14.22
N GLU A 281 8.95 5.77 -12.92
CA GLU A 281 7.73 6.37 -12.39
C GLU A 281 8.08 7.38 -11.32
N ILE A 282 7.57 8.60 -11.47
CA ILE A 282 7.63 9.65 -10.45
C ILE A 282 6.24 9.89 -9.89
N ALA A 283 6.16 10.09 -8.58
CA ALA A 283 4.91 10.31 -7.90
C ALA A 283 5.02 11.38 -6.83
N VAL A 284 3.97 12.19 -6.72
CA VAL A 284 3.80 13.20 -5.70
C VAL A 284 2.48 12.95 -5.00
N ARG A 285 2.53 12.79 -3.67
CA ARG A 285 1.36 12.56 -2.85
C ARG A 285 1.21 13.64 -1.78
N PHE A 286 0.00 14.18 -1.69
CA PHE A 286 -0.42 15.10 -0.66
C PHE A 286 -1.33 14.38 0.34
N ASP A 287 -0.83 14.24 1.58
CA ASP A 287 -1.50 13.61 2.70
C ASP A 287 -2.32 14.66 3.49
N PHE A 288 -3.64 14.50 3.52
CA PHE A 288 -4.57 15.30 4.31
C PHE A 288 -5.42 14.42 5.24
N ASN A 289 -6.22 15.07 6.08
CA ASN A 289 -6.96 14.42 7.16
C ASN A 289 -6.06 13.80 8.26
N ASP A 290 -6.57 13.69 9.49
CA ASP A 290 -5.70 13.56 10.67
C ASP A 290 -4.95 12.21 10.72
N LYS A 291 -3.65 12.24 11.03
CA LYS A 291 -2.72 11.08 11.05
C LYS A 291 -2.95 10.12 12.21
N SER A 292 -4.15 10.13 12.77
CA SER A 292 -4.51 9.46 14.02
C SER A 292 -4.16 7.98 13.97
N TYR A 293 -4.32 7.30 12.82
CA TYR A 293 -3.93 5.90 12.67
C TYR A 293 -2.43 5.64 12.92
N GLN A 294 -1.54 6.39 12.27
CA GLN A 294 -0.08 6.20 12.40
C GLN A 294 0.42 6.57 13.80
N GLU A 295 -0.15 7.61 14.40
CA GLU A 295 0.21 8.04 15.76
C GLU A 295 -0.25 7.04 16.81
N ARG A 296 -1.48 6.49 16.67
CA ARG A 296 -1.99 5.41 17.52
C ARG A 296 -1.09 4.18 17.45
N PHE A 297 -0.71 3.76 16.24
CA PHE A 297 0.17 2.60 16.04
C PHE A 297 1.52 2.74 16.77
N ARG A 298 2.20 3.89 16.59
CA ARG A 298 3.48 4.17 17.25
C ARG A 298 3.35 4.20 18.77
N GLN A 299 2.31 4.83 19.27
CA GLN A 299 2.09 4.96 20.71
C GLN A 299 1.84 3.60 21.36
N ASP A 300 1.06 2.76 20.71
CA ASP A 300 0.74 1.41 21.18
C ASP A 300 1.94 0.49 21.16
N TYR A 301 2.79 0.56 20.13
CA TYR A 301 4.03 -0.20 20.09
C TYR A 301 4.96 0.20 21.25
N LYS A 302 5.14 1.51 21.51
CA LYS A 302 5.91 2.00 22.66
C LYS A 302 5.35 1.50 23.99
N ASN A 303 4.03 1.52 24.16
CA ASN A 303 3.36 1.00 25.35
C ASN A 303 3.62 -0.51 25.53
N SER A 304 3.60 -1.28 24.44
CA SER A 304 3.88 -2.72 24.48
C SER A 304 5.33 -3.04 24.88
N LEU A 305 6.30 -2.28 24.37
CA LEU A 305 7.71 -2.40 24.77
C LEU A 305 7.92 -2.01 26.23
N ALA A 306 7.26 -0.95 26.70
CA ALA A 306 7.32 -0.53 28.10
C ALA A 306 6.77 -1.64 29.02
N PHE A 307 5.66 -2.28 28.64
CA PHE A 307 5.11 -3.42 29.38
C PHE A 307 6.04 -4.63 29.37
N ARG A 308 6.68 -4.93 28.22
CA ARG A 308 7.70 -5.99 28.13
C ARG A 308 8.87 -5.71 29.07
N ARG A 309 9.40 -4.49 29.09
CA ARG A 309 10.47 -4.08 30.02
C ARG A 309 10.05 -4.23 31.47
N LYS A 310 8.83 -3.83 31.83
CA LYS A 310 8.29 -3.95 33.20
C LYS A 310 8.10 -5.40 33.63
N THR A 311 7.60 -6.26 32.75
CA THR A 311 7.41 -7.69 33.06
C THR A 311 8.74 -8.44 33.17
N LEU A 312 9.71 -8.14 32.30
CA LEU A 312 11.05 -8.71 32.38
C LEU A 312 11.82 -8.22 33.61
N SER A 313 11.75 -6.91 33.93
CA SER A 313 12.42 -6.36 35.11
C SER A 313 11.83 -6.88 36.42
N THR A 314 10.51 -7.07 36.48
CA THR A 314 9.85 -7.69 37.64
C THR A 314 10.24 -9.16 37.77
N ALA A 315 10.33 -9.89 36.66
CA ALA A 315 10.81 -11.28 36.64
C ALA A 315 12.28 -11.40 37.08
N ALA A 316 13.11 -10.41 36.71
CA ALA A 316 14.53 -10.32 37.06
C ALA A 316 14.78 -9.85 38.50
N LYS A 317 13.96 -8.93 39.04
CA LYS A 317 13.99 -8.55 40.46
C LYS A 317 13.59 -9.74 41.36
N ARG A 318 12.62 -10.54 40.94
CA ARG A 318 12.22 -11.77 41.66
C ARG A 318 13.30 -12.88 41.65
N THR A 319 14.33 -12.79 40.81
CA THR A 319 15.46 -13.73 40.82
C THR A 319 16.64 -13.29 41.70
N ARG A 320 16.67 -12.04 42.18
CA ARG A 320 17.75 -11.55 43.06
C ARG A 320 17.49 -11.75 44.56
N VAL A 321 16.41 -12.44 44.94
CA VAL A 321 16.13 -12.79 46.34
C VAL A 321 16.63 -14.20 46.62
N GLY A 322 17.82 -14.30 47.20
CA GLY A 322 18.33 -15.46 47.94
C GLY A 322 18.81 -16.66 47.11
N SER A 323 20.08 -16.98 47.28
CA SER A 323 20.74 -18.25 46.94
C SER A 323 19.84 -19.47 47.21
N ARG A 324 19.46 -20.21 46.15
CA ARG A 324 18.78 -21.51 46.28
C ARG A 324 19.27 -22.50 45.23
N SER A 325 19.35 -23.77 45.62
CA SER A 325 20.12 -24.81 44.93
C SER A 325 19.72 -25.05 43.46
N PRO A 326 20.65 -25.57 42.61
CA PRO A 326 20.46 -25.74 41.17
C PRO A 326 19.22 -26.56 40.77
N LYS A 327 18.80 -27.53 41.60
CA LYS A 327 17.60 -28.35 41.35
C LYS A 327 16.30 -27.54 41.45
N SER A 328 16.26 -26.53 42.32
CA SER A 328 15.11 -25.60 42.43
C SER A 328 14.99 -24.68 41.21
N PHE A 329 16.12 -24.34 40.59
CA PHE A 329 16.19 -23.51 39.39
C PHE A 329 15.61 -24.22 38.17
N LYS A 330 15.98 -25.48 37.91
CA LYS A 330 15.44 -26.27 36.77
C LYS A 330 13.92 -26.48 36.86
N LYS A 331 13.39 -26.81 38.05
CA LYS A 331 11.95 -27.02 38.26
C LYS A 331 11.15 -25.72 38.05
N ARG A 332 11.73 -24.58 38.45
CA ARG A 332 11.12 -23.25 38.28
C ARG A 332 11.31 -22.67 36.88
N GLN A 333 12.36 -23.04 36.16
CA GLN A 333 12.54 -22.69 34.74
C GLN A 333 11.54 -23.43 33.87
N LYS A 334 11.29 -24.72 34.13
CA LYS A 334 10.19 -25.49 33.51
C LYS A 334 8.81 -24.88 33.82
N SER A 335 8.55 -24.45 35.06
CA SER A 335 7.26 -23.79 35.39
C SER A 335 7.15 -22.35 34.87
N ARG A 336 8.27 -21.65 34.65
CA ARG A 336 8.32 -20.34 33.99
C ARG A 336 8.09 -20.43 32.49
N LEU A 337 8.67 -21.43 31.80
CA LEU A 337 8.39 -21.71 30.39
C LEU A 337 6.89 -22.00 30.18
N LYS A 338 6.26 -22.74 31.09
CA LYS A 338 4.79 -22.95 31.10
C LYS A 338 3.98 -21.66 31.33
N ASN A 339 4.55 -20.64 31.97
CA ASN A 339 3.89 -19.37 32.31
C ASN A 339 4.34 -18.18 31.44
N ILE A 340 5.19 -18.40 30.43
CA ILE A 340 5.50 -17.40 29.41
C ILE A 340 4.24 -17.27 28.54
N LYS A 341 3.32 -16.41 29.00
CA LYS A 341 2.16 -15.99 28.20
C LYS A 341 2.66 -15.44 26.88
N SER A 342 2.06 -15.87 25.77
CA SER A 342 2.38 -15.38 24.43
C SER A 342 2.24 -13.85 24.40
N PRO A 343 2.94 -13.14 23.49
CA PRO A 343 2.83 -11.69 23.36
C PRO A 343 1.38 -11.19 23.33
N ASN A 344 0.47 -11.98 22.74
CA ASN A 344 -0.96 -11.70 22.65
C ASN A 344 -1.69 -11.82 24.00
N GLN A 345 -1.42 -12.88 24.78
CA GLN A 345 -2.03 -13.08 26.11
C GLN A 345 -1.59 -12.01 27.12
N ARG A 346 -0.36 -11.49 27.01
CA ARG A 346 0.12 -10.39 27.88
C ARG A 346 -0.58 -9.07 27.57
N TYR A 347 -0.85 -8.82 26.30
CA TYR A 347 -1.53 -7.61 25.85
C TYR A 347 -3.02 -7.59 26.22
N ASN A 348 -3.73 -8.72 26.12
CA ASN A 348 -5.14 -8.77 26.53
C ASN A 348 -5.35 -8.45 28.02
N ASN A 349 -4.35 -8.70 28.87
CA ASN A 349 -4.39 -8.32 30.27
C ASN A 349 -4.15 -6.82 30.51
N LEU A 350 -3.57 -6.07 29.55
CA LEU A 350 -3.47 -4.60 29.63
C LEU A 350 -4.85 -3.93 29.50
N LYS A 351 -5.79 -4.54 28.76
CA LYS A 351 -7.18 -4.03 28.65
C LYS A 351 -7.95 -4.08 29.97
N LYS A 352 -7.52 -4.93 30.92
CA LYS A 352 -8.13 -5.07 32.25
C LYS A 352 -7.55 -4.12 33.29
N LEU A 353 -6.51 -3.36 32.95
CA LEU A 353 -5.95 -2.35 33.84
C LEU A 353 -6.67 -1.01 33.63
N PRO A 354 -6.99 -0.27 34.69
CA PRO A 354 -7.61 1.05 34.55
C PRO A 354 -6.71 1.94 33.71
N LYS A 355 -7.28 2.55 32.66
CA LYS A 355 -6.58 3.55 31.85
C LYS A 355 -6.21 4.70 32.77
N VAL A 356 -4.91 5.00 32.86
CA VAL A 356 -4.45 6.22 33.53
C VAL A 356 -5.01 7.40 32.73
N GLU A 357 -6.04 8.06 33.26
CA GLU A 357 -6.55 9.30 32.70
C GLU A 357 -5.40 10.30 32.59
N ARG A 358 -5.15 10.78 31.38
CA ARG A 358 -4.33 11.96 31.18
C ARG A 358 -5.05 13.12 31.87
N ARG A 359 -4.64 13.46 33.09
CA ARG A 359 -4.99 14.74 33.71
C ARG A 359 -4.63 15.83 32.69
N LYS A 360 -5.63 16.45 32.06
CA LYS A 360 -5.45 17.62 31.21
C LYS A 360 -4.73 18.66 32.07
N PHE A 361 -3.45 18.89 31.78
CA PHE A 361 -2.67 19.90 32.48
C PHE A 361 -3.28 21.27 32.17
N ASP A 362 -4.01 21.80 33.14
CA ASP A 362 -4.75 23.05 33.02
C ASP A 362 -3.77 24.24 32.95
N ASN A 363 -3.37 24.59 31.72
CA ASN A 363 -2.43 25.66 31.42
C ASN A 363 -2.87 27.04 31.95
N LYS A 364 -4.17 27.23 32.24
CA LYS A 364 -4.69 28.47 32.85
C LYS A 364 -4.17 28.69 34.28
N LYS A 365 -4.06 27.65 35.11
CA LYS A 365 -3.55 27.76 36.49
C LYS A 365 -2.07 28.14 36.52
N ARG A 366 -1.25 27.58 35.61
CA ARG A 366 0.19 27.92 35.49
C ARG A 366 0.41 29.36 35.03
N ARG A 367 -0.37 29.84 34.04
CA ARG A 367 -0.33 31.24 33.59
C ARG A 367 -0.70 32.24 34.70
N LYS A 368 -1.77 31.99 35.46
CA LYS A 368 -2.16 32.84 36.61
C LYS A 368 -1.08 32.87 37.71
N LYS A 369 -0.44 31.72 38.03
CA LYS A 369 0.62 31.63 39.05
C LYS A 369 1.89 32.37 38.62
N ASN A 370 2.26 32.30 37.33
CA ASN A 370 3.41 33.03 36.78
C ASN A 370 3.17 34.54 36.70
N TYR A 371 1.94 34.99 36.39
CA TYR A 371 1.58 36.41 36.40
C TYR A 371 1.66 37.00 37.82
N LYS A 372 1.09 36.32 38.84
CA LYS A 372 1.19 36.76 40.25
C LYS A 372 2.64 36.84 40.74
N ARG A 373 3.49 35.86 40.39
CA ARG A 373 4.92 35.88 40.75
C ARG A 373 5.68 37.03 40.07
N ARG A 374 5.38 37.36 38.81
CA ARG A 374 5.98 38.51 38.11
C ARG A 374 5.54 39.85 38.73
N LYS A 375 4.27 39.99 39.12
CA LYS A 375 3.75 41.20 39.80
C LYS A 375 4.42 41.41 41.17
N GLN A 376 4.60 40.36 41.96
CA GLN A 376 5.31 40.44 43.24
C GLN A 376 6.80 40.78 43.10
N LYS A 377 7.49 40.24 42.08
CA LYS A 377 8.90 40.59 41.80
C LYS A 377 9.05 42.06 41.38
N ARG A 378 8.14 42.59 40.54
CA ARG A 378 8.13 44.01 40.16
C ARG A 378 7.87 44.93 41.35
N TYR A 379 6.95 44.57 42.24
CA TYR A 379 6.66 45.37 43.44
C TYR A 379 7.87 45.43 44.40
N LYS A 380 8.56 44.30 44.63
CA LYS A 380 9.79 44.27 45.45
C LYS A 380 10.96 45.03 44.81
N SER A 381 11.06 45.02 43.48
CA SER A 381 12.07 45.79 42.74
C SER A 381 11.84 47.30 42.85
N ASN A 382 10.59 47.76 42.71
CA ASN A 382 10.28 49.19 42.81
C ASN A 382 10.40 49.72 44.24
N LYS A 383 10.11 48.90 45.26
CA LYS A 383 10.32 49.29 46.66
C LYS A 383 11.82 49.44 47.00
N ARG A 384 12.70 48.63 46.39
CA ARG A 384 14.17 48.76 46.55
C ARG A 384 14.79 49.97 45.84
N LYS A 385 14.13 50.51 44.81
CA LYS A 385 14.57 51.72 44.09
C LYS A 385 14.12 53.04 44.73
N ARG A 386 13.30 52.99 45.80
CA ARG A 386 12.84 54.17 46.55
C ARG A 386 13.62 54.43 47.85
N TYR A 387 14.55 53.53 48.20
CA TYR A 387 15.41 53.63 49.40
C TYR A 387 16.90 53.59 49.05
N LYS A 388 17.24 53.89 47.79
CA LYS A 388 18.54 54.34 47.31
C LYS A 388 18.29 55.64 46.57
#